data_AF-A0A078MTD1-F1
#
_entry.id   AF-A0A078MTD1-F1
#
_cell.length_a   1.000
_cell.length_b   1.000
_cell.length_c   1.000
_cell.angle_alpha   90.00
_cell.angle_beta   90.00
_cell.angle_gamma   90.00
#
_symmetry.space_group_name_H-M   'P 1'
#
loop_
_entity.id
_entity.type
_entity.pdbx_description
1 polymer ?
#
loop_
_entity_poly.entity_id
_entity_poly.type
_entity_poly.pdbx_seq_one_letter_code
_entity_poly.pdbx_strand_id
1 'polypeptide(L)'
;MTSSTNGKYDRTPLIAGNWKMNMDHVQAITLLQKLAWTLKDADHDFERVEVAVFPPFTDLRSVQTLVQGDKLKIAYGAQDLSPEDSGAYTGDISGQFLSRLGCTYVLVGHSERRTVHGETDELLNRKLKAAYRNGLTPILCVGEGLEVRQAGEHLLHTLEQARADLAGLDAEQVSRLVIAYEPIWAIGTGEVAGPQDAQEMCNTIRMELADLYDDATAAKVRLLYGGSVKAGNAAAILRERDVDGVLVGGASLDVAEFANIVRFEQHLVTE
;
A
#
# COMPACT_ATOMS: atom_id res chain seq x y z
N MET A 1 12.25 14.25 5.94
CA MET A 1 10.86 13.77 6.15
C MET A 1 10.26 13.56 4.79
N THR A 2 9.23 12.69 4.68
CA THR A 2 8.15 12.87 3.70
C THR A 2 8.08 14.34 3.33
N SER A 3 8.48 14.65 2.10
CA SER A 3 8.87 16.02 1.78
C SER A 3 7.69 16.95 2.07
N SER A 4 7.94 18.05 2.77
CA SER A 4 6.88 18.98 3.17
C SER A 4 7.28 20.41 2.83
N THR A 5 6.30 21.15 2.33
CA THR A 5 6.44 22.55 1.95
C THR A 5 5.41 23.34 2.76
N ASN A 6 5.88 24.33 3.54
CA ASN A 6 5.03 25.17 4.41
C ASN A 6 4.17 24.37 5.41
N GLY A 7 4.72 23.29 5.98
CA GLY A 7 4.03 22.47 6.99
C GLY A 7 3.00 21.48 6.44
N LYS A 8 2.83 21.43 5.10
CA LYS A 8 2.00 20.46 4.40
C LYS A 8 2.91 19.45 3.68
N TYR A 9 2.59 18.17 3.77
CA TYR A 9 3.28 17.16 2.96
C TYR A 9 3.04 17.40 1.47
N ASP A 10 4.11 17.28 0.68
CA ASP A 10 4.05 17.39 -0.77
C ASP A 10 3.19 16.26 -1.37
N ARG A 11 3.23 15.09 -0.72
CA ARG A 11 2.34 13.94 -0.93
C ARG A 11 1.77 13.51 0.41
N THR A 12 0.45 13.49 0.55
CA THR A 12 -0.22 13.04 1.79
C THR A 12 0.23 11.61 2.12
N PRO A 13 0.83 11.37 3.31
CA PRO A 13 1.26 10.05 3.70
C PRO A 13 0.10 9.07 3.76
N LEU A 14 0.31 7.85 3.26
CA LEU A 14 -0.68 6.77 3.29
C LEU A 14 -0.24 5.65 4.22
N ILE A 15 -1.01 5.39 5.26
CA ILE A 15 -0.79 4.29 6.22
C ILE A 15 -1.82 3.20 5.93
N ALA A 16 -1.36 2.15 5.24
CA ALA A 16 -2.20 1.09 4.70
C ALA A 16 -2.05 -0.19 5.53
N GLY A 17 -3.10 -0.65 6.19
CA GLY A 17 -3.13 -1.90 6.95
C GLY A 17 -3.56 -3.09 6.09
N ASN A 18 -2.63 -3.94 5.68
CA ASN A 18 -2.92 -5.20 4.99
C ASN A 18 -3.21 -6.30 6.00
N TRP A 19 -4.49 -6.64 6.17
CA TRP A 19 -4.93 -7.66 7.13
C TRP A 19 -4.61 -9.08 6.67
N LYS A 20 -4.28 -9.27 5.38
CA LYS A 20 -4.03 -10.58 4.75
C LYS A 20 -5.19 -11.54 5.00
N MET A 21 -4.94 -12.85 5.01
CA MET A 21 -5.93 -13.88 5.31
C MET A 21 -6.12 -14.06 6.83
N ASN A 22 -6.58 -13.00 7.52
CA ASN A 22 -6.90 -13.03 8.94
C ASN A 22 -8.32 -12.52 9.20
N MET A 23 -8.88 -12.97 10.33
CA MET A 23 -10.18 -12.58 10.88
C MET A 23 -11.40 -13.06 10.08
N ASP A 24 -12.56 -13.06 10.75
CA ASP A 24 -13.87 -13.12 10.13
C ASP A 24 -14.54 -11.73 10.10
N HIS A 25 -15.71 -11.66 9.48
CA HIS A 25 -16.44 -10.41 9.28
C HIS A 25 -16.88 -9.72 10.59
N VAL A 26 -17.01 -10.44 11.71
CA VAL A 26 -17.36 -9.87 13.02
C VAL A 26 -16.13 -9.27 13.69
N GLN A 27 -15.02 -9.98 13.60
CA GLN A 27 -13.71 -9.51 14.06
C GLN A 27 -13.26 -8.28 13.26
N ALA A 28 -13.46 -8.27 11.94
CA ALA A 28 -13.21 -7.12 11.07
C ALA A 28 -13.97 -5.86 11.50
N ILE A 29 -15.28 -5.98 11.79
CA ILE A 29 -16.09 -4.88 12.31
C ILE A 29 -15.49 -4.39 13.64
N THR A 30 -15.19 -5.32 14.55
CA THR A 30 -14.67 -4.98 15.88
C THR A 30 -13.33 -4.25 15.81
N LEU A 31 -12.42 -4.73 14.95
CA LEU A 31 -11.11 -4.12 14.75
C LEU A 31 -11.25 -2.70 14.19
N LEU A 32 -12.05 -2.52 13.14
CA LEU A 32 -12.25 -1.22 12.50
C LEU A 32 -12.97 -0.22 13.42
N GLN A 33 -13.97 -0.65 14.18
CA GLN A 33 -14.64 0.19 15.18
C GLN A 33 -13.66 0.71 16.23
N LYS A 34 -12.85 -0.20 16.80
CA LYS A 34 -11.85 0.17 17.80
C LYS A 34 -10.81 1.12 17.22
N LEU A 35 -10.29 0.85 16.02
CA LEU A 35 -9.35 1.74 15.33
C LEU A 35 -9.95 3.13 15.12
N ALA A 36 -11.19 3.21 14.62
CA ALA A 36 -11.87 4.47 14.41
C ALA A 36 -12.05 5.28 15.71
N TRP A 37 -12.40 4.62 16.82
CA TRP A 37 -12.49 5.28 18.13
C TRP A 37 -11.13 5.74 18.63
N THR A 38 -10.11 4.89 18.56
CA THR A 38 -8.75 5.25 18.99
C THR A 38 -8.20 6.44 18.22
N LEU A 39 -8.40 6.50 16.89
CA LEU A 39 -7.98 7.64 16.07
C LEU A 39 -8.80 8.90 16.35
N LYS A 40 -10.10 8.75 16.61
CA LYS A 40 -10.97 9.88 16.99
C LYS A 40 -10.58 10.48 18.34
N ASP A 41 -10.37 9.64 19.36
CA ASP A 41 -9.96 10.08 20.70
C ASP A 41 -8.57 10.75 20.69
N ALA A 42 -7.75 10.37 19.71
CA ALA A 42 -6.45 10.95 19.43
C ALA A 42 -6.49 12.23 18.58
N ASP A 43 -7.67 12.71 18.17
CA ASP A 43 -7.87 13.85 17.25
C ASP A 43 -7.08 13.73 15.94
N HIS A 44 -7.08 12.52 15.34
CA HIS A 44 -6.36 12.24 14.11
C HIS A 44 -6.90 13.05 12.92
N ASP A 45 -5.99 13.73 12.21
CA ASP A 45 -6.31 14.43 10.97
C ASP A 45 -6.11 13.52 9.74
N PHE A 46 -7.23 13.01 9.24
CA PHE A 46 -7.28 12.16 8.05
C PHE A 46 -6.90 12.87 6.74
N GLU A 47 -6.87 14.21 6.71
CA GLU A 47 -6.42 14.97 5.54
C GLU A 47 -4.89 15.17 5.56
N ARG A 48 -4.30 15.13 6.76
CA ARG A 48 -2.84 15.20 6.95
C ARG A 48 -2.18 13.84 6.73
N VAL A 49 -2.76 12.76 7.24
CA VAL A 49 -2.28 11.38 7.07
C VAL A 49 -3.48 10.49 6.73
N GLU A 50 -3.47 9.94 5.53
CA GLU A 50 -4.51 9.05 5.05
C GLU A 50 -4.35 7.65 5.67
N VAL A 51 -5.49 7.04 6.06
CA VAL A 51 -5.53 5.70 6.64
C VAL A 51 -6.37 4.81 5.74
N ALA A 52 -5.81 3.67 5.34
CA ALA A 52 -6.50 2.65 4.57
C ALA A 52 -6.40 1.27 5.24
N VAL A 53 -7.43 0.44 5.10
CA VAL A 53 -7.40 -0.97 5.53
C VAL A 53 -7.79 -1.90 4.39
N PHE A 54 -7.16 -3.07 4.34
CA PHE A 54 -7.36 -4.07 3.30
C PHE A 54 -7.85 -5.37 3.93
N PRO A 55 -9.15 -5.51 4.21
CA PRO A 55 -9.73 -6.73 4.74
C PRO A 55 -9.81 -7.86 3.68
N PRO A 56 -9.97 -9.12 4.09
CA PRO A 56 -10.39 -10.20 3.20
C PRO A 56 -11.70 -9.86 2.47
N PHE A 57 -11.91 -10.43 1.28
CA PHE A 57 -13.11 -10.18 0.47
C PHE A 57 -14.41 -10.42 1.22
N THR A 58 -14.45 -11.43 2.10
CA THR A 58 -15.62 -11.81 2.91
C THR A 58 -16.06 -10.73 3.89
N ASP A 59 -15.16 -9.80 4.19
CA ASP A 59 -15.37 -8.80 5.24
C ASP A 59 -15.65 -7.41 4.65
N LEU A 60 -15.36 -7.20 3.36
CA LEU A 60 -15.52 -5.91 2.67
C LEU A 60 -16.93 -5.34 2.79
N ARG A 61 -17.97 -6.18 2.70
CA ARG A 61 -19.36 -5.71 2.85
C ARG A 61 -19.63 -5.20 4.27
N SER A 62 -19.12 -5.91 5.27
CA SER A 62 -19.24 -5.52 6.68
C SER A 62 -18.50 -4.21 6.96
N VAL A 63 -17.25 -4.09 6.47
CA VAL A 63 -16.45 -2.87 6.53
C VAL A 63 -17.15 -1.71 5.84
N GLN A 64 -17.68 -1.90 4.62
CA GLN A 64 -18.44 -0.88 3.90
C GLN A 64 -19.63 -0.38 4.73
N THR A 65 -20.44 -1.28 5.28
CA THR A 65 -21.63 -0.88 6.04
C THR A 65 -21.29 -0.07 7.28
N LEU A 66 -20.20 -0.42 7.96
CA LEU A 66 -19.71 0.31 9.11
C LEU A 66 -19.19 1.70 8.72
N VAL A 67 -18.32 1.77 7.70
CA VAL A 67 -17.73 3.03 7.23
C VAL A 67 -18.82 4.01 6.79
N GLN A 68 -19.81 3.53 6.04
CA GLN A 68 -20.92 4.37 5.59
C GLN A 68 -21.89 4.74 6.73
N GLY A 69 -22.21 3.79 7.60
CA GLY A 69 -23.14 4.00 8.72
C GLY A 69 -22.63 5.04 9.72
N ASP A 70 -21.36 4.90 10.11
CA ASP A 70 -20.72 5.77 11.11
C ASP A 70 -20.01 6.97 10.47
N LYS A 71 -20.05 7.07 9.13
CA LYS A 71 -19.38 8.12 8.33
C LYS A 71 -17.89 8.23 8.64
N LEU A 72 -17.22 7.08 8.74
CA LEU A 72 -15.80 7.00 9.02
C LEU A 72 -14.99 7.57 7.86
N LYS A 73 -13.86 8.24 8.17
CA LYS A 73 -12.93 8.76 7.18
C LYS A 73 -11.84 7.76 6.74
N ILE A 74 -11.85 6.55 7.30
CA ILE A 74 -10.90 5.49 6.96
C ILE A 74 -11.27 4.93 5.57
N ALA A 75 -10.32 4.96 4.64
CA ALA A 75 -10.47 4.31 3.35
C ALA A 75 -10.34 2.78 3.49
N TYR A 76 -10.88 2.04 2.53
CA TYR A 76 -10.68 0.60 2.47
C TYR A 76 -10.52 0.11 1.04
N GLY A 77 -9.86 -1.03 0.90
CA GLY A 77 -9.56 -1.64 -0.39
C GLY A 77 -9.52 -3.15 -0.33
N ALA A 78 -9.39 -3.79 -1.48
CA ALA A 78 -9.25 -5.23 -1.57
C ALA A 78 -7.79 -5.67 -1.64
N GLN A 79 -7.52 -6.91 -1.24
CA GLN A 79 -6.18 -7.49 -1.27
C GLN A 79 -5.78 -8.06 -2.64
N ASP A 80 -6.72 -8.17 -3.58
CA ASP A 80 -6.51 -8.60 -4.96
C ASP A 80 -7.70 -8.20 -5.86
N LEU A 81 -7.56 -8.33 -7.18
CA LEU A 81 -8.67 -8.35 -8.13
C LEU A 81 -8.37 -9.24 -9.36
N SER A 82 -9.44 -9.70 -10.00
CA SER A 82 -9.37 -10.33 -11.32
C SER A 82 -9.08 -9.30 -12.42
N PRO A 83 -8.29 -9.64 -13.46
CA PRO A 83 -8.15 -8.78 -14.64
C PRO A 83 -9.43 -8.72 -15.50
N GLU A 84 -10.37 -9.63 -15.26
CA GLU A 84 -11.59 -9.83 -16.04
C GLU A 84 -12.78 -9.13 -15.36
N ASP A 85 -13.68 -8.55 -16.16
CA ASP A 85 -14.81 -7.79 -15.62
C ASP A 85 -15.94 -8.73 -15.14
N SER A 86 -16.16 -9.84 -15.84
CA SER A 86 -17.09 -10.92 -15.48
C SER A 86 -16.81 -12.18 -16.33
N GLY A 87 -17.30 -13.35 -15.90
CA GLY A 87 -17.24 -14.55 -16.72
C GLY A 87 -17.06 -15.85 -15.93
N ALA A 88 -16.58 -16.89 -16.61
CA ALA A 88 -16.35 -18.22 -16.05
C ALA A 88 -15.02 -18.29 -15.26
N TYR A 89 -14.90 -17.45 -14.23
CA TYR A 89 -13.73 -17.32 -13.36
C TYR A 89 -14.15 -17.66 -11.92
N THR A 90 -14.39 -18.95 -11.66
CA THR A 90 -14.91 -19.40 -10.37
C THR A 90 -13.94 -19.07 -9.23
N GLY A 91 -14.37 -18.21 -8.30
CA GLY A 91 -13.59 -17.79 -7.14
C GLY A 91 -12.96 -16.40 -7.27
N ASP A 92 -12.91 -15.85 -8.47
CA ASP A 92 -12.35 -14.53 -8.75
C ASP A 92 -13.32 -13.40 -8.34
N ILE A 93 -12.74 -12.25 -7.97
CA ILE A 93 -13.48 -11.02 -7.65
C ILE A 93 -13.12 -9.94 -8.65
N SER A 94 -14.10 -9.46 -9.42
CA SER A 94 -13.86 -8.43 -10.43
C SER A 94 -13.78 -7.02 -9.84
N GLY A 95 -13.13 -6.12 -10.56
CA GLY A 95 -13.08 -4.70 -10.19
C GLY A 95 -14.47 -4.07 -10.04
N GLN A 96 -15.47 -4.54 -10.81
CA GLN A 96 -16.85 -4.07 -10.71
C GLN A 96 -17.46 -4.38 -9.33
N PHE A 97 -17.19 -5.56 -8.79
CA PHE A 97 -17.69 -5.95 -7.46
C PHE A 97 -17.07 -5.08 -6.37
N LEU A 98 -15.76 -4.82 -6.45
CA LEU A 98 -15.04 -3.98 -5.50
C LEU A 98 -15.50 -2.52 -5.55
N SER A 99 -15.71 -1.98 -6.74
CA SER A 99 -16.26 -0.64 -6.96
C SER A 99 -17.65 -0.51 -6.35
N ARG A 100 -18.51 -1.54 -6.49
CA ARG A 100 -19.84 -1.55 -5.86
C ARG A 100 -19.79 -1.63 -4.33
N LEU A 101 -18.75 -2.24 -3.78
CA LEU A 101 -18.46 -2.24 -2.34
C LEU A 101 -17.85 -0.92 -1.86
N GLY A 102 -17.61 0.05 -2.74
CA GLY A 102 -17.04 1.36 -2.39
C GLY A 102 -15.56 1.31 -2.05
N CYS A 103 -14.83 0.29 -2.51
CA CYS A 103 -13.39 0.22 -2.32
C CYS A 103 -12.72 1.42 -3.00
N THR A 104 -11.80 2.06 -2.29
CA THR A 104 -10.95 3.13 -2.84
C THR A 104 -9.70 2.55 -3.50
N TYR A 105 -9.12 1.55 -2.84
CA TYR A 105 -7.85 0.93 -3.23
C TYR A 105 -7.98 -0.54 -3.60
N VAL A 106 -6.97 -1.08 -4.26
CA VAL A 106 -6.77 -2.53 -4.40
C VAL A 106 -5.28 -2.85 -4.47
N LEU A 107 -4.82 -3.84 -3.70
CA LEU A 107 -3.45 -4.34 -3.81
C LEU A 107 -3.31 -5.16 -5.08
N VAL A 108 -2.19 -5.00 -5.79
CA VAL A 108 -1.87 -5.74 -7.01
C VAL A 108 -0.42 -6.19 -6.91
N GLY A 109 -0.18 -7.50 -7.07
CA GLY A 109 1.18 -8.02 -7.12
C GLY A 109 1.89 -8.10 -5.77
N HIS A 110 1.16 -8.19 -4.66
CA HIS A 110 1.77 -8.46 -3.35
C HIS A 110 2.68 -9.69 -3.43
N SER A 111 3.84 -9.65 -2.76
CA SER A 111 4.87 -10.69 -2.77
C SER A 111 4.34 -12.12 -2.59
N GLU A 112 3.40 -12.32 -1.65
CA GLU A 112 2.69 -13.59 -1.43
C GLU A 112 1.92 -14.08 -2.67
N ARG A 113 1.33 -13.17 -3.46
CA ARG A 113 0.63 -13.54 -4.71
C ARG A 113 1.60 -13.91 -5.81
N ARG A 114 2.69 -13.16 -5.97
CA ARG A 114 3.75 -13.49 -6.92
C ARG A 114 4.37 -14.86 -6.62
N THR A 115 4.69 -15.12 -5.36
CA THR A 115 5.42 -16.32 -4.95
C THR A 115 4.53 -17.56 -4.78
N VAL A 116 3.37 -17.43 -4.14
CA VAL A 116 2.48 -18.58 -3.83
C VAL A 116 1.50 -18.85 -4.98
N HIS A 117 1.01 -17.80 -5.64
CA HIS A 117 0.01 -17.91 -6.71
C HIS A 117 0.60 -17.75 -8.12
N GLY A 118 1.91 -17.50 -8.25
CA GLY A 118 2.59 -17.44 -9.54
C GLY A 118 2.17 -16.26 -10.41
N GLU A 119 1.79 -15.13 -9.81
CA GLU A 119 1.37 -13.95 -10.57
C GLU A 119 2.57 -13.32 -11.30
N THR A 120 2.49 -13.27 -12.63
CA THR A 120 3.52 -12.70 -13.51
C THR A 120 3.26 -11.22 -13.79
N ASP A 121 4.29 -10.49 -14.23
CA ASP A 121 4.16 -9.06 -14.53
C ASP A 121 3.11 -8.79 -15.62
N GLU A 122 2.95 -9.68 -16.60
CA GLU A 122 1.89 -9.56 -17.62
C GLU A 122 0.48 -9.67 -17.01
N LEU A 123 0.30 -10.56 -16.02
CA LEU A 123 -0.97 -10.67 -15.31
C LEU A 123 -1.25 -9.42 -14.49
N LEU A 124 -0.23 -8.91 -13.80
CA LEU A 124 -0.35 -7.74 -12.92
C LEU A 124 -0.63 -6.47 -13.72
N ASN A 125 0.02 -6.27 -14.87
CA ASN A 125 -0.32 -5.21 -15.80
C ASN A 125 -1.81 -5.23 -16.21
N ARG A 126 -2.36 -6.42 -16.48
CA ARG A 126 -3.79 -6.58 -16.80
C ARG A 126 -4.68 -6.25 -15.59
N LYS A 127 -4.27 -6.62 -14.37
CA LYS A 127 -4.96 -6.28 -13.12
C LYS A 127 -4.95 -4.77 -12.84
N LEU A 128 -3.81 -4.09 -13.05
CA LEU A 128 -3.72 -2.63 -12.96
C LEU A 128 -4.71 -1.95 -13.91
N LYS A 129 -4.75 -2.39 -15.17
CA LYS A 129 -5.72 -1.90 -16.15
C LYS A 129 -7.16 -2.16 -15.70
N ALA A 130 -7.45 -3.33 -15.12
CA ALA A 130 -8.78 -3.64 -14.57
C ALA A 130 -9.16 -2.75 -13.39
N ALA A 131 -8.21 -2.41 -12.51
CA ALA A 131 -8.43 -1.50 -11.40
C ALA A 131 -8.85 -0.11 -11.92
N TYR A 132 -8.09 0.46 -12.86
CA TYR A 132 -8.39 1.77 -13.44
C TYR A 132 -9.72 1.80 -14.19
N ARG A 133 -10.04 0.76 -14.99
CA ARG A 133 -11.34 0.67 -15.70
C ARG A 133 -12.54 0.73 -14.75
N ASN A 134 -12.36 0.29 -13.50
CA ASN A 134 -13.41 0.24 -12.48
C ASN A 134 -13.31 1.38 -11.44
N GLY A 135 -12.46 2.39 -11.68
CA GLY A 135 -12.31 3.55 -10.82
C GLY A 135 -11.60 3.29 -9.49
N LEU A 136 -10.90 2.16 -9.37
CA LEU A 136 -10.10 1.82 -8.20
C LEU A 136 -8.70 2.42 -8.34
N THR A 137 -8.06 2.74 -7.22
CA THR A 137 -6.65 3.14 -7.18
C THR A 137 -5.79 1.92 -6.84
N PRO A 138 -5.00 1.38 -7.79
CA PRO A 138 -4.13 0.26 -7.47
C PRO A 138 -2.98 0.68 -6.55
N ILE A 139 -2.62 -0.23 -5.65
CA ILE A 139 -1.35 -0.22 -4.93
C ILE A 139 -0.52 -1.37 -5.52
N LEU A 140 0.43 -1.04 -6.39
CA LEU A 140 1.31 -2.01 -7.02
C LEU A 140 2.42 -2.39 -6.04
N CYS A 141 2.57 -3.67 -5.72
CA CYS A 141 3.69 -4.12 -4.92
C CYS A 141 4.83 -4.64 -5.79
N VAL A 142 6.05 -4.20 -5.47
CA VAL A 142 7.30 -4.57 -6.15
C VAL A 142 8.39 -4.82 -5.11
N GLY A 143 9.40 -5.61 -5.46
CA GLY A 143 10.56 -5.85 -4.61
C GLY A 143 11.17 -7.22 -4.81
N GLU A 144 12.31 -7.42 -4.17
CA GLU A 144 13.24 -8.51 -4.44
C GLU A 144 13.37 -9.52 -3.29
N GLY A 145 13.66 -10.78 -3.66
CA GLY A 145 14.04 -11.84 -2.73
C GLY A 145 15.51 -11.77 -2.29
N LEU A 146 15.86 -12.61 -1.30
CA LEU A 146 17.19 -12.60 -0.67
C LEU A 146 18.33 -12.89 -1.66
N GLU A 147 18.13 -13.81 -2.60
CA GLU A 147 19.15 -14.16 -3.59
C GLU A 147 19.52 -12.96 -4.49
N VAL A 148 18.51 -12.21 -4.95
CA VAL A 148 18.69 -11.00 -5.76
C VAL A 148 19.37 -9.88 -4.96
N ARG A 149 18.99 -9.71 -3.68
CA ARG A 149 19.64 -8.75 -2.77
C ARG A 149 21.12 -9.08 -2.59
N GLN A 150 21.45 -10.34 -2.30
CA GLN A 150 22.83 -10.81 -2.10
C GLN A 150 23.69 -10.74 -3.37
N ALA A 151 23.07 -10.87 -4.54
CA ALA A 151 23.73 -10.68 -5.83
C ALA A 151 24.01 -9.20 -6.16
N GLY A 152 23.43 -8.25 -5.42
CA GLY A 152 23.55 -6.82 -5.71
C GLY A 152 22.68 -6.35 -6.88
N GLU A 153 21.69 -7.16 -7.30
CA GLU A 153 20.85 -6.91 -8.48
C GLU A 153 19.47 -6.30 -8.11
N HIS A 154 19.24 -6.01 -6.84
CA HIS A 154 17.96 -5.57 -6.29
C HIS A 154 17.35 -4.35 -6.98
N LEU A 155 18.17 -3.34 -7.32
CA LEU A 155 17.69 -2.17 -8.04
C LEU A 155 17.19 -2.55 -9.43
N LEU A 156 18.02 -3.25 -10.21
CA LEU A 156 17.67 -3.65 -11.58
C LEU A 156 16.41 -4.52 -11.59
N HIS A 157 16.35 -5.53 -10.73
CA HIS A 157 15.20 -6.42 -10.61
C HIS A 157 13.89 -5.68 -10.31
N THR A 158 13.91 -4.81 -9.29
CA THR A 158 12.71 -4.08 -8.86
C THR A 158 12.25 -3.08 -9.93
N LEU A 159 13.19 -2.44 -10.63
CA LEU A 159 12.85 -1.51 -11.72
C LEU A 159 12.32 -2.25 -12.96
N GLU A 160 12.87 -3.41 -13.31
CA GLU A 160 12.36 -4.24 -14.42
C GLU A 160 10.93 -4.72 -14.15
N GLN A 161 10.66 -5.17 -12.92
CA GLN A 161 9.32 -5.52 -12.46
C GLN A 161 8.36 -4.33 -12.61
N ALA A 162 8.74 -3.15 -12.09
CA ALA A 162 7.92 -1.94 -12.21
C ALA A 162 7.68 -1.54 -13.68
N ARG A 163 8.71 -1.59 -14.54
CA ARG A 163 8.57 -1.31 -15.98
C ARG A 163 7.59 -2.26 -16.67
N ALA A 164 7.70 -3.55 -16.40
CA ALA A 164 6.83 -4.56 -16.98
C ALA A 164 5.37 -4.38 -16.54
N ASP A 165 5.16 -4.15 -15.23
CA ASP A 165 3.84 -3.93 -14.65
C ASP A 165 3.18 -2.64 -15.21
N LEU A 166 3.96 -1.57 -15.45
CA LEU A 166 3.46 -0.29 -15.93
C LEU A 166 3.29 -0.21 -17.46
N ALA A 167 3.68 -1.25 -18.21
CA ALA A 167 3.69 -1.23 -19.66
C ALA A 167 2.34 -0.83 -20.30
N GLY A 168 2.36 0.28 -21.05
CA GLY A 168 1.19 0.81 -21.74
C GLY A 168 0.15 1.50 -20.84
N LEU A 169 0.49 1.82 -19.59
CA LEU A 169 -0.25 2.80 -18.81
C LEU A 169 0.22 4.21 -19.18
N ASP A 170 -0.72 5.15 -19.25
CA ASP A 170 -0.41 6.56 -19.52
C ASP A 170 0.00 7.33 -18.24
N ALA A 171 0.51 8.56 -18.43
CA ALA A 171 0.94 9.41 -17.33
C ALA A 171 -0.20 9.78 -16.36
N GLU A 172 -1.45 9.89 -16.84
CA GLU A 172 -2.59 10.19 -15.98
C GLU A 172 -2.87 9.02 -15.02
N GLN A 173 -2.90 7.80 -15.56
CA GLN A 173 -3.04 6.57 -14.78
C GLN A 173 -1.90 6.43 -13.77
N VAL A 174 -0.64 6.54 -14.22
CA VAL A 174 0.52 6.40 -13.34
C VAL A 174 0.56 7.47 -12.26
N SER A 175 0.18 8.72 -12.56
CA SER A 175 0.15 9.79 -11.55
C SER A 175 -0.82 9.53 -10.38
N ARG A 176 -1.77 8.61 -10.55
CA ARG A 176 -2.74 8.19 -9.52
C ARG A 176 -2.33 6.89 -8.81
N LEU A 177 -1.28 6.22 -9.28
CA LEU A 177 -0.79 4.97 -8.72
C LEU A 177 -0.20 5.17 -7.31
N VAL A 178 -0.26 4.12 -6.51
CA VAL A 178 0.60 3.95 -5.34
C VAL A 178 1.49 2.75 -5.60
N ILE A 179 2.78 2.84 -5.27
CA ILE A 179 3.70 1.70 -5.33
C ILE A 179 4.15 1.37 -3.91
N ALA A 180 4.10 0.10 -3.53
CA ALA A 180 4.65 -0.38 -2.27
C ALA A 180 5.90 -1.22 -2.54
N TYR A 181 7.05 -0.77 -2.05
CA TYR A 181 8.29 -1.54 -2.08
C TYR A 181 8.31 -2.55 -0.94
N GLU A 182 8.36 -3.84 -1.27
CA GLU A 182 8.45 -4.96 -0.34
C GLU A 182 9.88 -5.55 -0.35
N PRO A 183 10.71 -5.30 0.69
CA PRO A 183 11.99 -6.00 0.83
C PRO A 183 11.76 -7.46 1.25
N ILE A 184 11.38 -8.33 0.32
CA ILE A 184 11.00 -9.74 0.60
C ILE A 184 12.12 -10.47 1.34
N TRP A 185 13.37 -10.12 1.03
CA TRP A 185 14.58 -10.60 1.71
C TRP A 185 14.62 -10.35 3.23
N ALA A 186 13.88 -9.37 3.75
CA ALA A 186 13.81 -9.01 5.17
C ALA A 186 12.50 -9.48 5.85
N ILE A 187 11.59 -10.12 5.11
CA ILE A 187 10.31 -10.59 5.66
C ILE A 187 10.49 -11.99 6.26
N GLY A 188 10.50 -12.08 7.60
CA GLY A 188 10.56 -13.36 8.32
C GLY A 188 11.92 -14.07 8.30
N THR A 189 12.97 -13.42 7.79
CA THR A 189 14.34 -13.97 7.68
C THR A 189 15.24 -13.61 8.87
N GLY A 190 14.83 -12.64 9.71
CA GLY A 190 15.65 -12.10 10.79
C GLY A 190 16.56 -10.94 10.35
N GLU A 191 16.71 -10.74 9.03
CA GLU A 191 17.32 -9.55 8.45
C GLU A 191 16.39 -8.34 8.59
N VAL A 192 16.97 -7.13 8.70
CA VAL A 192 16.22 -5.90 8.90
C VAL A 192 16.51 -4.92 7.78
N ALA A 193 15.52 -4.66 6.94
CA ALA A 193 15.53 -3.53 6.01
C ALA A 193 15.24 -2.23 6.80
N GLY A 194 16.24 -1.34 6.82
CA GLY A 194 16.20 -0.09 7.56
C GLY A 194 15.64 1.10 6.77
N PRO A 195 15.56 2.30 7.38
CA PRO A 195 15.16 3.51 6.68
C PRO A 195 15.99 3.80 5.43
N GLN A 196 17.30 3.56 5.46
CA GLN A 196 18.18 3.79 4.32
C GLN A 196 17.86 2.88 3.13
N ASP A 197 17.56 1.60 3.36
CA ASP A 197 17.14 0.67 2.31
C ASP A 197 15.79 1.11 1.70
N ALA A 198 14.86 1.57 2.55
CA ALA A 198 13.57 2.09 2.09
C ALA A 198 13.73 3.36 1.24
N GLN A 199 14.59 4.29 1.67
CA GLN A 199 14.89 5.52 0.95
C GLN A 199 15.58 5.24 -0.38
N GLU A 200 16.59 4.37 -0.43
CA GLU A 200 17.30 4.01 -1.66
C GLU A 200 16.32 3.48 -2.71
N MET A 201 15.48 2.52 -2.33
CA MET A 201 14.56 1.92 -3.28
C MET A 201 13.45 2.89 -3.71
N CYS A 202 12.83 3.62 -2.77
CA CYS A 202 11.79 4.59 -3.13
C CYS A 202 12.35 5.72 -4.01
N ASN A 203 13.56 6.21 -3.71
CA ASN A 203 14.21 7.20 -4.56
C ASN A 203 14.47 6.67 -5.98
N THR A 204 15.00 5.45 -6.08
CA THR A 204 15.30 4.80 -7.36
C THR A 204 14.01 4.59 -8.18
N ILE A 205 12.93 4.10 -7.56
CA ILE A 205 11.62 3.96 -8.21
C ILE A 205 11.12 5.33 -8.69
N ARG A 206 11.25 6.39 -7.88
CA ARG A 206 10.81 7.72 -8.28
C ARG A 206 11.58 8.26 -9.49
N MET A 207 12.91 8.06 -9.51
CA MET A 207 13.74 8.44 -10.65
C MET A 207 13.32 7.68 -11.92
N GLU A 208 13.07 6.37 -11.79
CA GLU A 208 12.60 5.57 -12.91
C GLU A 208 11.25 6.06 -13.45
N LEU A 209 10.32 6.43 -12.57
CA LEU A 209 9.04 7.00 -13.00
C LEU A 209 9.22 8.34 -13.72
N ALA A 210 10.20 9.15 -13.33
CA ALA A 210 10.51 10.41 -14.00
C ALA A 210 11.10 10.17 -15.40
N ASP A 211 11.96 9.18 -15.54
CA ASP A 211 12.58 8.79 -16.81
C ASP A 211 11.57 8.16 -17.79
N LEU A 212 10.66 7.32 -17.29
CA LEU A 212 9.62 6.67 -18.11
C LEU A 212 8.50 7.61 -18.53
N TYR A 213 8.20 8.63 -17.72
CA TYR A 213 7.08 9.54 -17.91
C TYR A 213 7.56 11.00 -17.89
N ASP A 214 7.55 11.61 -16.70
CA ASP A 214 8.08 12.95 -16.43
C ASP A 214 8.12 13.22 -14.91
N ASP A 215 8.85 14.28 -14.52
CA ASP A 215 8.95 14.72 -13.13
C ASP A 215 7.59 15.00 -12.48
N ALA A 216 6.63 15.52 -13.24
CA ALA A 216 5.31 15.90 -12.73
C ALA A 216 4.46 14.68 -12.36
N THR A 217 4.61 13.59 -13.11
CA THR A 217 3.98 12.29 -12.87
C THR A 217 4.64 11.63 -11.67
N ALA A 218 5.96 11.52 -11.68
CA ALA A 218 6.73 10.90 -10.59
C ALA A 218 6.55 11.59 -9.23
N ALA A 219 6.37 12.92 -9.23
CA ALA A 219 6.14 13.71 -8.01
C ALA A 219 4.77 13.49 -7.37
N LYS A 220 3.80 12.92 -8.10
CA LYS A 220 2.44 12.61 -7.61
C LYS A 220 2.31 11.18 -7.07
N VAL A 221 3.11 10.23 -7.59
CA VAL A 221 3.08 8.84 -7.14
C VAL A 221 3.54 8.76 -5.69
N ARG A 222 2.72 8.11 -4.86
CA ARG A 222 3.07 7.79 -3.48
C ARG A 222 3.83 6.47 -3.44
N LEU A 223 4.98 6.47 -2.79
CA LEU A 223 5.82 5.28 -2.61
C LEU A 223 5.78 4.83 -1.16
N LEU A 224 5.24 3.64 -0.91
CA LEU A 224 5.13 3.08 0.43
C LEU A 224 6.27 2.10 0.69
N TYR A 225 6.69 2.04 1.95
CA TYR A 225 7.52 0.94 2.42
C TYR A 225 6.64 -0.21 2.93
N GLY A 226 6.81 -1.41 2.38
CA GLY A 226 6.05 -2.63 2.67
C GLY A 226 6.78 -3.67 3.51
N GLY A 227 7.93 -3.32 4.10
CA GLY A 227 8.66 -4.23 5.00
C GLY A 227 8.07 -4.30 6.42
N SER A 228 8.87 -4.76 7.37
CA SER A 228 8.45 -4.90 8.77
C SER A 228 8.31 -3.53 9.45
N VAL A 229 7.06 -3.05 9.57
CA VAL A 229 6.73 -1.78 10.22
C VAL A 229 6.10 -2.01 11.58
N LYS A 230 6.59 -1.27 12.57
CA LYS A 230 6.11 -1.19 13.95
C LYS A 230 6.08 0.28 14.39
N ALA A 231 5.34 0.59 15.44
CA ALA A 231 5.29 1.94 16.00
C ALA A 231 6.70 2.49 16.31
N GLY A 232 7.60 1.62 16.81
CA GLY A 232 8.97 1.97 17.16
C GLY A 232 9.90 2.32 15.99
N ASN A 233 9.57 1.96 14.75
CA ASN A 233 10.41 2.28 13.57
C ASN A 233 9.70 3.13 12.50
N ALA A 234 8.37 3.26 12.54
CA ALA A 234 7.58 3.98 11.55
C ALA A 234 8.04 5.43 11.35
N ALA A 235 8.34 6.15 12.45
CA ALA A 235 8.77 7.54 12.38
C ALA A 235 10.13 7.72 11.69
N ALA A 236 11.06 6.77 11.87
CA ALA A 236 12.37 6.82 11.20
C ALA A 236 12.23 6.53 9.70
N ILE A 237 11.40 5.55 9.33
CA ILE A 237 11.12 5.20 7.93
C ILE A 237 10.43 6.37 7.21
N LEU A 238 9.39 6.94 7.80
CA LEU A 238 8.61 8.06 7.21
C LEU A 238 9.33 9.41 7.29
N ARG A 239 10.50 9.45 7.96
CA ARG A 239 11.42 10.59 7.91
C ARG A 239 12.21 10.60 6.60
N GLU A 240 12.27 9.51 5.87
CA GLU A 240 12.95 9.49 4.57
C GLU A 240 12.19 10.31 3.53
N ARG A 241 12.91 10.91 2.58
CA ARG A 241 12.37 11.92 1.65
C ARG A 241 11.34 11.34 0.70
N ASP A 242 11.63 10.16 0.18
CA ASP A 242 10.87 9.53 -0.91
C ASP A 242 9.89 8.47 -0.42
N VAL A 243 9.83 8.20 0.88
CA VAL A 243 8.90 7.23 1.50
C VAL A 243 7.63 7.95 1.94
N ASP A 244 6.57 7.85 1.14
CA ASP A 244 5.29 8.55 1.30
C ASP A 244 4.25 7.75 2.11
N GLY A 245 4.67 6.74 2.85
CA GLY A 245 3.76 5.92 3.64
C GLY A 245 4.26 4.50 3.86
N VAL A 246 3.39 3.64 4.39
CA VAL A 246 3.72 2.25 4.71
C VAL A 246 2.56 1.31 4.38
N LEU A 247 2.91 0.11 3.90
CA LEU A 247 1.99 -1.02 3.78
C LEU A 247 2.27 -2.01 4.92
N VAL A 248 1.47 -1.92 5.97
CA VAL A 248 1.68 -2.60 7.26
C VAL A 248 1.01 -3.97 7.25
N GLY A 249 1.80 -5.03 7.50
CA GLY A 249 1.30 -6.40 7.68
C GLY A 249 0.71 -6.65 9.07
N GLY A 250 1.30 -7.58 9.83
CA GLY A 250 0.74 -8.06 11.10
C GLY A 250 0.47 -6.98 12.16
N ALA A 251 1.26 -5.90 12.20
CA ALA A 251 1.03 -4.78 13.11
C ALA A 251 -0.30 -4.04 12.85
N SER A 252 -0.91 -4.20 11.66
CA SER A 252 -2.22 -3.62 11.34
C SER A 252 -3.40 -4.35 12.00
N LEU A 253 -3.17 -5.54 12.57
CA LEU A 253 -4.17 -6.33 13.28
C LEU A 253 -4.25 -5.98 14.78
N ASP A 254 -3.30 -5.20 15.29
CA ASP A 254 -3.32 -4.65 16.64
C ASP A 254 -3.72 -3.17 16.58
N VAL A 255 -4.83 -2.82 17.25
CA VAL A 255 -5.39 -1.46 17.21
C VAL A 255 -4.42 -0.43 17.77
N ALA A 256 -3.77 -0.73 18.88
CA ALA A 256 -2.89 0.23 19.55
C ALA A 256 -1.61 0.42 18.74
N GLU A 257 -1.03 -0.68 18.25
CA GLU A 257 0.16 -0.63 17.40
C GLU A 257 -0.12 0.13 16.10
N PHE A 258 -1.20 -0.21 15.38
CA PHE A 258 -1.54 0.44 14.12
C PHE A 258 -1.90 1.91 14.30
N ALA A 259 -2.64 2.28 15.36
CA ALA A 259 -2.93 3.68 15.66
C ALA A 259 -1.66 4.49 15.94
N ASN A 260 -0.66 3.91 16.61
CA ASN A 260 0.62 4.58 16.82
C ASN A 260 1.44 4.70 15.53
N ILE A 261 1.38 3.72 14.62
CA ILE A 261 1.98 3.84 13.29
C ILE A 261 1.30 4.96 12.48
N VAL A 262 -0.04 5.02 12.51
CA VAL A 262 -0.82 6.10 11.86
C VAL A 262 -0.39 7.47 12.40
N ARG A 263 -0.08 7.55 13.69
CA ARG A 263 0.33 8.78 14.39
C ARG A 263 1.85 8.91 14.50
N PHE A 264 2.60 8.41 13.52
CA PHE A 264 4.07 8.38 13.52
C PHE A 264 4.73 9.73 13.83
N GLU A 265 4.08 10.85 13.50
CA GLU A 265 4.58 12.19 13.80
C GLU A 265 4.82 12.43 15.29
N GLN A 266 4.03 11.79 16.17
CA GLN A 266 4.19 11.89 17.62
C GLN A 266 5.43 11.16 18.13
N HIS A 267 6.02 10.31 17.30
CA HIS A 267 7.22 9.53 17.59
C HIS A 267 8.47 10.12 16.90
N LEU A 268 8.33 11.23 16.17
CA LEU A 268 9.48 11.99 15.70
C LEU A 268 10.11 12.69 16.91
N VAL A 269 11.27 12.21 17.34
CA VAL A 269 12.10 12.96 18.30
C VAL A 269 12.47 14.28 17.61
N THR A 270 12.02 15.39 18.18
CA THR A 270 12.49 16.73 17.83
C THR A 270 13.96 16.81 18.23
N GLU A 271 14.84 17.09 17.26
CA GLU A 271 16.20 17.55 17.54
C GLU A 271 16.18 18.92 18.22
#